data_AF-A0A820XFJ7-F1
#
_entry.id   AF-A0A820XFJ7-F1
#
_cell.length_a   1.000
_cell.length_b   1.000
_cell.length_c   1.000
_cell.angle_alpha   90.00
_cell.angle_beta   90.00
_cell.angle_gamma   90.00
#
_symmetry.space_group_name_H-M   'P 1'
#
loop_
_entity.id
_entity.type
_entity.pdbx_description
1 polymer ?
#
loop_
_entity_poly.entity_id
_entity_poly.type
_entity_poly.pdbx_seq_one_letter_code
_entity_poly.pdbx_strand_id
1 'polypeptide(L)'
;MDKMCGNESIILDGDSKPGTSFQLTSNSKYQPNFHCTIKFRTAQATQRFVVTVEKMHTVNCPHDLLQIYDGSTLLNKDIKQQCGTPSSFSFTTTTGQVTFTFISGAGTKSSGFQIAIALHFPAVAACPQHLGFFLCSNKNCISKKLQCDTHNHCGDFTDEISCSIVGKK
;
A
#
# COMPACT_ATOMS: atom_id res chain seq x y z
N MET A 1 -4.08 6.06 8.69
CA MET A 1 -2.80 6.01 9.41
C MET A 1 -3.06 6.27 10.87
N ASP A 2 -3.83 7.31 11.23
CA ASP A 2 -4.11 7.71 12.62
C ASP A 2 -4.47 6.56 13.60
N LYS A 3 -5.20 5.52 13.16
CA LYS A 3 -5.55 4.35 13.97
C LYS A 3 -4.58 3.16 13.87
N MET A 4 -3.65 3.20 12.93
CA MET A 4 -2.67 2.16 12.62
C MET A 4 -1.24 2.57 13.02
N CYS A 5 -1.05 3.80 13.51
CA CYS A 5 0.23 4.31 13.94
C CYS A 5 0.74 3.52 15.15
N GLY A 6 1.97 3.02 15.04
CA GLY A 6 2.58 2.28 16.14
C GLY A 6 3.84 1.54 15.71
N ASN A 7 4.44 0.89 16.69
CA ASN A 7 5.66 0.10 16.46
C ASN A 7 5.36 -1.36 16.08
N GLU A 8 4.10 -1.79 16.20
CA GLU A 8 3.69 -3.15 15.87
C GLU A 8 3.51 -3.34 14.36
N SER A 9 3.93 -4.51 13.87
CA SER A 9 3.76 -4.87 12.47
C SER A 9 2.40 -5.48 12.22
N ILE A 10 1.66 -4.91 11.27
CA ILE A 10 0.42 -5.47 10.75
C ILE A 10 0.78 -6.66 9.87
N ILE A 11 0.17 -7.81 10.15
CA ILE A 11 0.38 -9.02 9.38
C ILE A 11 -0.67 -9.09 8.29
N LEU A 12 -0.24 -9.30 7.05
CA LEU A 12 -1.11 -9.73 5.97
C LEU A 12 -0.83 -11.20 5.68
N ASP A 13 -1.89 -11.97 5.54
CA ASP A 13 -1.86 -13.39 5.23
C ASP A 13 -2.81 -13.69 4.05
N GLY A 14 -2.49 -14.70 3.26
CA GLY A 14 -3.23 -14.99 2.03
C GLY A 14 -4.68 -15.43 2.25
N ASP A 15 -5.00 -15.94 3.44
CA ASP A 15 -6.26 -16.64 3.71
C ASP A 15 -7.31 -15.69 4.28
N SER A 16 -6.94 -14.93 5.32
CA SER A 16 -7.81 -14.06 6.09
C SER A 16 -7.75 -12.60 5.60
N LYS A 17 -6.55 -12.08 5.32
CA LYS A 17 -6.35 -10.67 4.97
C LYS A 17 -5.29 -10.49 3.86
N PRO A 18 -5.65 -10.77 2.60
CA PRO A 18 -4.69 -10.78 1.49
C PRO A 18 -4.23 -9.40 1.04
N GLY A 19 -4.89 -8.34 1.50
CA GLY A 19 -4.58 -6.95 1.15
C GLY A 19 -5.40 -5.99 2.00
N THR A 20 -5.10 -4.71 1.89
CA THR A 20 -5.85 -3.62 2.49
C THR A 20 -5.49 -2.32 1.80
N SER A 21 -6.39 -1.34 1.87
CA SER A 21 -6.05 0.06 1.63
C SER A 21 -6.05 0.85 2.93
N PHE A 22 -5.32 1.96 2.95
CA PHE A 22 -5.34 2.91 4.05
C PHE A 22 -5.00 4.32 3.57
N GLN A 23 -5.62 5.30 4.20
CA GLN A 23 -5.35 6.72 3.99
C GLN A 23 -4.58 7.31 5.17
N LEU A 24 -3.88 8.42 4.99
CA LEU A 24 -3.15 9.08 6.07
C LEU A 24 -4.07 9.41 7.24
N THR A 25 -5.12 10.20 7.01
CA THR A 25 -6.05 10.61 8.06
C THR A 25 -7.49 10.38 7.63
N SER A 26 -8.39 10.11 8.59
CA SER A 26 -9.85 10.11 8.34
C SER A 26 -10.44 11.53 8.28
N ASN A 27 -9.67 12.54 8.69
CA ASN A 27 -10.05 13.94 8.57
C ASN A 27 -9.77 14.44 7.15
N SER A 28 -10.33 15.60 6.78
CA SER A 28 -10.03 16.22 5.49
C SER A 28 -8.56 16.66 5.35
N LYS A 29 -7.84 16.84 6.47
CA LYS A 29 -6.43 17.28 6.50
C LYS A 29 -5.65 16.63 7.65
N TYR A 30 -4.38 16.28 7.42
CA TYR A 30 -3.50 15.69 8.45
C TYR A 30 -3.12 16.68 9.55
N GLN A 31 -2.75 16.18 10.73
CA GLN A 31 -2.30 17.02 11.85
C GLN A 31 -0.86 17.50 11.68
N PRO A 32 -0.48 18.66 12.25
CA PRO A 32 0.87 19.17 12.18
C PRO A 32 1.74 18.52 13.27
N ASN A 33 3.07 18.57 13.12
CA ASN A 33 4.03 17.96 14.05
C ASN A 33 3.75 16.48 14.31
N PHE A 34 3.20 15.81 13.30
CA PHE A 34 2.79 14.42 13.39
C PHE A 34 3.87 13.55 12.76
N HIS A 35 4.29 12.53 13.52
CA HIS A 35 5.21 11.50 13.06
C HIS A 35 4.56 10.15 13.30
N CYS A 36 4.34 9.40 12.22
CA CYS A 36 3.74 8.09 12.29
C CYS A 36 4.48 7.09 11.42
N THR A 37 4.71 5.92 11.99
CA THR A 37 5.25 4.77 11.28
C THR A 37 4.22 3.63 11.30
N ILE A 38 4.08 2.95 10.17
CA ILE A 38 3.31 1.70 10.02
C ILE A 38 4.22 0.67 9.36
N LYS A 39 4.18 -0.55 9.87
CA LYS A 39 4.92 -1.68 9.33
C LYS A 39 3.96 -2.77 8.88
N PHE A 40 4.19 -3.33 7.70
CA PHE A 40 3.52 -4.52 7.23
C PHE A 40 4.52 -5.67 7.13
N ARG A 41 4.08 -6.87 7.48
CA ARG A 41 4.85 -8.11 7.30
C ARG A 41 3.99 -9.20 6.71
N THR A 42 4.59 -10.03 5.85
CA THR A 42 3.94 -11.21 5.32
C THR A 42 3.89 -12.31 6.37
N ALA A 43 2.87 -13.17 6.29
CA ALA A 43 2.83 -14.40 7.07
C ALA A 43 3.80 -15.46 6.52
N GLN A 44 4.06 -15.46 5.21
CA GLN A 44 4.93 -16.42 4.54
C GLN A 44 6.15 -15.73 3.92
N ALA A 45 7.34 -16.33 4.06
CA ALA A 45 8.61 -15.73 3.61
C ALA A 45 8.73 -15.59 2.09
N THR A 46 7.97 -16.38 1.33
CA THR A 46 7.93 -16.36 -0.14
C THR A 46 7.02 -15.27 -0.72
N GLN A 47 6.15 -14.69 0.12
CA GLN A 47 5.26 -13.62 -0.28
C GLN A 47 5.98 -12.27 -0.25
N ARG A 48 5.48 -11.35 -1.06
CA ARG A 48 5.88 -9.95 -1.15
C ARG A 48 4.65 -9.07 -1.15
N PHE A 49 4.85 -7.77 -1.30
CA PHE A 49 3.78 -6.80 -1.44
C PHE A 49 3.82 -6.15 -2.81
N VAL A 50 2.65 -5.93 -3.39
CA VAL A 50 2.44 -4.86 -4.36
C VAL A 50 1.92 -3.67 -3.57
N VAL A 51 2.63 -2.55 -3.70
CA VAL A 51 2.29 -1.28 -3.04
C VAL A 51 1.95 -0.27 -4.11
N THR A 52 0.78 0.34 -3.99
CA THR A 52 0.31 1.38 -4.88
C THR A 52 0.03 2.64 -4.08
N VAL A 53 0.71 3.73 -4.41
CA VAL A 53 0.36 5.07 -3.92
C VAL A 53 -0.65 5.66 -4.88
N GLU A 54 -1.92 5.62 -4.49
CA GLU A 54 -3.04 5.99 -5.34
C GLU A 54 -3.26 7.49 -5.39
N LYS A 55 -3.06 8.14 -4.24
CA LYS A 55 -3.18 9.58 -4.08
C LYS A 55 -2.07 10.06 -3.18
N MET A 56 -1.53 11.22 -3.52
CA MET A 56 -0.61 11.97 -2.67
C MET A 56 -0.87 13.45 -2.89
N HIS A 57 -1.03 14.18 -1.80
CA HIS A 57 -1.14 15.62 -1.80
C HIS A 57 -0.57 16.15 -0.49
N THR A 58 0.68 16.61 -0.54
CA THR A 58 1.31 17.42 0.50
C THR A 58 1.78 18.74 -0.11
N VAL A 59 1.78 19.81 0.68
CA VAL A 59 2.10 21.16 0.19
C VAL A 59 3.42 21.70 0.72
N ASN A 60 3.92 21.15 1.83
CA ASN A 60 5.15 21.60 2.47
C ASN A 60 6.24 20.52 2.45
N CYS A 61 6.66 20.11 1.25
CA CYS A 61 7.62 19.02 1.00
C CYS A 61 8.87 18.96 1.92
N PRO A 62 9.52 20.07 2.31
CA PRO A 62 10.65 20.02 3.23
C PRO A 62 10.32 19.47 4.62
N HIS A 63 9.04 19.48 4.98
CA HIS A 63 8.55 19.10 6.31
C HIS A 63 7.47 17.99 6.27
N ASP A 64 6.77 17.85 5.15
CA ASP A 64 5.66 16.90 4.95
C ASP A 64 6.07 15.82 3.95
N LEU A 65 6.45 14.67 4.52
CA LEU A 65 7.21 13.67 3.81
C LEU A 65 6.68 12.26 4.07
N LEU A 66 6.38 11.53 3.00
CA LEU A 66 6.21 10.08 3.06
C LEU A 66 7.52 9.40 2.65
N GLN A 67 7.99 8.54 3.54
CA GLN A 67 9.14 7.66 3.31
C GLN A 67 8.64 6.22 3.29
N ILE A 68 9.05 5.47 2.27
CA ILE A 68 8.69 4.06 2.10
C ILE A 68 9.97 3.24 2.03
N TYR A 69 10.04 2.18 2.84
CA TYR A 69 11.19 1.29 2.97
C TYR A 69 10.78 -0.12 2.60
N ASP A 70 11.45 -0.71 1.61
CA ASP A 70 11.33 -2.13 1.24
C ASP A 70 12.09 -3.02 2.24
N GLY A 71 11.58 -3.12 3.46
CA GLY A 71 12.17 -3.93 4.52
C GLY A 71 11.75 -3.52 5.93
N SER A 72 12.37 -4.21 6.89
CA SER A 72 12.11 -4.04 8.34
C SER A 72 12.86 -2.87 8.99
N THR A 73 13.93 -2.37 8.35
CA THR A 73 14.82 -1.33 8.88
C THR A 73 15.34 -0.37 7.80
N LEU A 74 15.71 0.84 8.23
CA LEU A 74 16.27 1.95 7.44
C LEU A 74 17.61 1.61 6.71
N LEU A 75 18.14 0.41 6.93
CA LEU A 75 19.46 -0.02 6.46
C LEU A 75 19.41 -0.80 5.13
N ASN A 76 18.23 -1.27 4.71
CA ASN A 76 18.02 -1.95 3.43
C ASN A 76 17.43 -0.93 2.44
N LYS A 77 18.35 -0.18 1.81
CA LYS A 77 18.09 1.13 1.23
C LYS A 77 17.50 1.07 -0.18
N ASP A 78 16.21 0.76 -0.27
CA ASP A 78 15.35 1.30 -1.32
C ASP A 78 14.38 2.29 -0.67
N ILE A 79 14.85 3.51 -0.44
CA ILE A 79 14.06 4.60 0.14
C ILE A 79 13.34 5.30 -1.00
N LYS A 80 12.03 5.11 -1.10
CA LYS A 80 11.18 5.96 -1.93
C LYS A 80 10.66 7.09 -1.07
N GLN A 81 11.11 8.30 -1.36
CA GLN A 81 10.66 9.52 -0.71
C GLN A 81 9.67 10.25 -1.62
N GLN A 82 8.52 10.62 -1.08
CA GLN A 82 7.43 11.25 -1.84
C GLN A 82 6.83 12.42 -1.09
N CYS A 83 6.52 13.48 -1.83
CA CYS A 83 5.82 14.68 -1.37
C CYS A 83 5.18 15.38 -2.58
N GLY A 84 4.34 16.39 -2.35
CA GLY A 84 3.67 17.13 -3.43
C GLY A 84 2.43 16.41 -3.92
N THR A 85 2.16 16.53 -5.22
CA THR A 85 1.09 15.81 -5.93
C THR A 85 1.66 14.94 -7.07
N PRO A 86 2.51 13.94 -6.75
CA PRO A 86 3.05 13.05 -7.77
C PRO A 86 1.93 12.24 -8.41
N SER A 87 2.15 11.83 -9.67
CA SER A 87 1.31 10.83 -10.32
C SER A 87 1.29 9.54 -9.50
N SER A 88 0.16 8.82 -9.54
CA SER A 88 0.06 7.51 -8.92
C SER A 88 1.15 6.58 -9.42
N PHE A 89 1.77 5.82 -8.52
CA PHE A 89 2.80 4.85 -8.88
C PHE A 89 2.66 3.60 -8.03
N SER A 90 3.17 2.50 -8.56
CA SER A 90 3.19 1.21 -7.90
C SER A 90 4.56 0.57 -7.97
N PHE A 91 4.83 -0.36 -7.06
CA PHE A 91 6.03 -1.19 -7.07
C PHE A 91 5.81 -2.47 -6.27
N THR A 92 6.62 -3.48 -6.58
CA THR A 92 6.64 -4.75 -5.85
C THR A 92 7.83 -4.77 -4.91
N THR A 93 7.62 -5.18 -3.66
CA THR A 93 8.68 -5.30 -2.66
C THR A 93 9.57 -6.51 -2.93
N THR A 94 10.85 -6.35 -2.65
CA THR A 94 11.87 -7.40 -2.68
C THR A 94 11.87 -8.21 -1.39
N THR A 95 11.36 -7.64 -0.30
CA THR A 95 11.25 -8.32 0.99
C THR A 95 9.79 -8.58 1.39
N GLY A 96 9.59 -9.50 2.35
CA GLY A 96 8.28 -9.75 2.98
C GLY A 96 7.90 -8.70 4.03
N GLN A 97 8.57 -7.55 4.07
CA GLN A 97 8.28 -6.46 5.01
C GLN A 97 8.31 -5.12 4.29
N VAL A 98 7.44 -4.20 4.69
CA VAL A 98 7.47 -2.82 4.17
C VAL A 98 7.11 -1.86 5.27
N THR A 99 7.84 -0.75 5.35
CA THR A 99 7.63 0.28 6.37
C THR A 99 7.26 1.60 5.70
N PHE A 100 6.19 2.22 6.20
CA PHE A 100 5.75 3.55 5.78
C PHE A 100 5.93 4.51 6.95
N THR A 101 6.68 5.58 6.75
CA THR A 101 6.87 6.64 7.74
C THR A 101 6.40 7.95 7.15
N PHE A 102 5.43 8.59 7.80
CA PHE A 102 4.98 9.93 7.45
C PHE A 102 5.38 10.91 8.55
N ILE A 103 5.99 12.01 8.13
CA ILE A 103 6.41 13.11 8.99
C ILE A 103 5.75 14.38 8.46
N SER A 104 5.22 15.20 9.36
CA SER A 104 4.68 16.52 9.04
C SER A 104 5.27 17.59 9.95
N GLY A 105 5.44 18.80 9.42
CA GLY A 105 5.91 19.95 10.18
C GLY A 105 4.79 20.72 10.87
N ALA A 106 5.13 21.90 11.41
CA ALA A 106 4.17 22.84 12.01
C ALA A 106 3.31 23.61 10.97
N GLY A 107 3.54 23.38 9.68
CA GLY A 107 3.03 24.20 8.57
C GLY A 107 1.63 23.85 8.06
N THR A 108 1.39 24.15 6.78
CA THR A 108 0.09 23.98 6.11
C THR A 108 -0.26 22.52 5.90
N LYS A 109 -1.49 22.17 6.28
CA LYS A 109 -2.03 20.82 6.20
C LYS A 109 -2.69 20.59 4.84
N SER A 110 -2.64 19.36 4.35
CA SER A 110 -3.42 18.93 3.19
C SER A 110 -4.00 17.53 3.35
N SER A 111 -4.53 16.93 2.28
CA SER A 111 -5.25 15.65 2.34
C SER A 111 -4.34 14.43 2.55
N GLY A 112 -3.02 14.56 2.38
CA GLY A 112 -2.08 13.48 2.62
C GLY A 112 -2.08 12.46 1.50
N PHE A 113 -2.05 11.17 1.85
CA PHE A 113 -1.98 10.08 0.86
C PHE A 113 -3.03 9.00 1.08
N GLN A 114 -3.23 8.21 0.03
CA GLN A 114 -3.98 6.95 0.03
C GLN A 114 -3.11 5.87 -0.61
N ILE A 115 -3.00 4.73 0.06
CA ILE A 115 -2.16 3.60 -0.35
C ILE A 115 -3.01 2.33 -0.36
N ALA A 116 -2.89 1.56 -1.43
CA ALA A 116 -3.34 0.19 -1.51
C ALA A 116 -2.13 -0.75 -1.39
N ILE A 117 -2.26 -1.81 -0.59
CA ILE A 117 -1.22 -2.82 -0.41
C ILE A 117 -1.83 -4.22 -0.50
N ALA A 118 -1.24 -5.08 -1.33
CA ALA A 118 -1.69 -6.45 -1.53
C ALA A 118 -0.54 -7.43 -1.38
N LEU A 119 -0.83 -8.62 -0.86
CA LEU A 119 0.09 -9.74 -0.97
C LEU A 119 0.25 -10.14 -2.43
N HIS A 120 1.51 -10.31 -2.80
CA HIS A 120 1.96 -10.79 -4.08
C HIS A 120 2.72 -12.09 -3.91
N PHE A 121 2.44 -13.04 -4.80
CA PHE A 121 3.05 -14.35 -4.82
C PHE A 121 4.01 -14.46 -6.00
N PRO A 122 5.29 -14.07 -5.83
CA PRO A 122 6.27 -14.09 -6.93
C PRO A 122 6.70 -15.51 -7.32
N ALA A 123 6.48 -16.50 -6.44
CA ALA A 123 7.00 -17.85 -6.58
C ALA A 123 5.91 -18.93 -6.49
N VAL A 124 5.15 -19.08 -7.57
CA VAL A 124 4.57 -20.37 -7.97
C VAL A 124 4.65 -20.39 -9.50
N ALA A 125 5.04 -21.50 -10.12
CA ALA A 125 5.28 -21.65 -11.56
C ALA A 125 4.15 -21.12 -12.49
N ALA A 126 2.98 -20.80 -11.94
CA ALA A 126 1.97 -19.92 -12.52
C ALA A 126 1.13 -19.30 -11.38
N CYS A 127 0.49 -18.15 -11.63
CA CYS A 127 -0.53 -17.60 -10.72
C CYS A 127 -1.74 -18.55 -10.67
N PRO A 128 -2.06 -19.20 -9.54
CA PRO A 128 -3.04 -20.27 -9.51
C PRO A 128 -4.47 -19.72 -9.50
N GLN A 129 -4.95 -19.31 -10.69
CA GLN A 129 -6.24 -18.62 -10.83
C GLN A 129 -7.45 -19.45 -10.38
N HIS A 130 -7.34 -20.78 -10.45
CA HIS A 130 -8.38 -21.71 -9.95
C HIS A 130 -8.45 -21.79 -8.42
N LEU A 131 -7.40 -21.35 -7.71
CA LEU A 131 -7.31 -21.36 -6.24
C LEU A 131 -7.63 -19.99 -5.63
N GLY A 132 -8.38 -19.14 -6.32
CA GLY A 132 -8.79 -17.84 -5.79
C GLY A 132 -7.76 -16.71 -5.98
N PHE A 133 -6.83 -16.86 -6.91
CA PHE A 133 -5.87 -15.81 -7.28
C PHE A 133 -6.24 -15.12 -8.61
N PHE A 134 -5.84 -13.87 -8.75
CA PHE A 134 -6.04 -13.06 -9.94
C PHE A 134 -4.67 -12.66 -10.50
N LEU A 135 -4.51 -12.83 -11.81
CA LEU A 135 -3.31 -12.42 -12.52
C LEU A 135 -3.58 -11.07 -13.17
N CYS A 136 -2.94 -10.03 -12.65
CA CYS A 136 -2.96 -8.68 -13.20
C CYS A 136 -2.26 -8.62 -14.57
N SER A 137 -2.54 -7.59 -15.36
CA SER A 137 -1.90 -7.44 -16.69
C SER A 137 -0.38 -7.27 -16.58
N ASN A 138 0.10 -6.60 -15.53
CA ASN A 138 1.51 -6.42 -15.17
C ASN A 138 2.16 -7.67 -14.53
N LYS A 139 1.47 -8.81 -14.55
CA LYS A 139 1.92 -10.12 -14.03
C LYS A 139 1.99 -10.22 -12.51
N ASN A 140 1.51 -9.22 -11.77
CA ASN A 140 1.29 -9.39 -10.34
C ASN A 140 0.19 -10.44 -10.11
N CYS A 141 0.47 -11.39 -9.23
CA CYS A 141 -0.51 -12.37 -8.76
C CYS A 141 -1.01 -11.95 -7.37
N ILE A 142 -2.28 -11.57 -7.28
CA ILE A 142 -2.94 -11.12 -6.04
C ILE A 142 -4.16 -12.00 -5.73
N SER A 143 -4.81 -11.81 -4.59
CA SER A 143 -6.06 -12.53 -4.29
C SER A 143 -7.24 -11.98 -5.10
N LYS A 144 -8.11 -12.85 -5.61
CA LYS A 144 -9.38 -12.43 -6.24
C LYS A 144 -10.29 -11.64 -5.31
N LYS A 145 -10.13 -11.77 -3.99
CA LYS A 145 -10.90 -11.01 -2.98
C LYS A 145 -10.67 -9.49 -3.06
N LEU A 146 -9.58 -9.07 -3.71
CA LEU A 146 -9.19 -7.67 -3.87
C LEU A 146 -9.69 -7.05 -5.18
N GLN A 147 -10.45 -7.80 -5.99
CA GLN A 147 -11.04 -7.25 -7.20
C GLN A 147 -12.30 -6.44 -6.85
N CYS A 148 -12.50 -5.34 -7.57
CA CYS A 148 -13.71 -4.53 -7.50
C CYS A 148 -13.98 -3.95 -6.11
N ASP A 149 -12.92 -3.49 -5.45
CA ASP A 149 -12.98 -2.84 -4.14
C ASP A 149 -12.58 -1.36 -4.16
N THR A 150 -12.50 -0.77 -5.35
CA THR A 150 -12.16 0.63 -5.65
C THR A 150 -10.70 1.01 -5.41
N HIS A 151 -9.83 0.03 -5.12
CA HIS A 151 -8.42 0.26 -4.87
C HIS A 151 -7.54 -0.57 -5.80
N ASN A 152 -6.42 0.01 -6.20
CA ASN A 152 -5.49 -0.56 -7.15
C ASN A 152 -4.48 -1.49 -6.46
N HIS A 153 -4.93 -2.68 -6.11
CA HIS A 153 -4.12 -3.74 -5.53
C HIS A 153 -3.19 -4.41 -6.55
N CYS A 154 -3.54 -4.38 -7.84
CA CYS A 154 -2.65 -4.87 -8.90
C CYS A 154 -1.45 -3.96 -9.19
N GLY A 155 -1.56 -2.66 -8.90
CA GLY A 155 -0.61 -1.63 -9.29
C GLY A 155 -0.75 -1.12 -10.72
N ASP A 156 -1.60 -1.75 -11.55
CA ASP A 156 -1.94 -1.35 -12.93
C ASP A 156 -3.45 -1.16 -13.15
N PHE A 157 -4.22 -1.17 -12.06
CA PHE A 157 -5.68 -0.99 -12.00
C PHE A 157 -6.51 -2.14 -12.61
N THR A 158 -5.89 -3.24 -13.06
CA THR A 158 -6.61 -4.29 -13.79
C THR A 158 -7.55 -5.13 -12.94
N ASP A 159 -7.38 -5.11 -11.62
CA ASP A 159 -8.31 -5.63 -10.62
C ASP A 159 -9.65 -4.90 -10.57
N GLU A 160 -9.73 -3.66 -11.08
CA GLU A 160 -10.89 -2.78 -10.99
C GLU A 160 -11.62 -2.56 -12.34
N ILE A 161 -11.11 -3.10 -13.45
CA ILE A 161 -11.65 -2.83 -14.79
C ILE A 161 -12.84 -3.73 -15.14
N SER A 162 -12.78 -5.01 -14.77
CA SER A 162 -13.79 -6.01 -15.16
C SER A 162 -14.83 -6.25 -14.07
N CYS A 163 -15.30 -5.18 -13.44
CA CYS A 163 -16.31 -5.25 -12.40
C CYS A 163 -17.68 -5.36 -13.03
N SER A 164 -18.26 -6.56 -12.97
CA SER A 164 -19.69 -6.69 -13.24
C SER A 164 -20.42 -5.80 -12.24
N ILE A 165 -21.24 -4.86 -12.72
CA ILE A 165 -22.18 -4.10 -11.88
C ILE A 165 -23.27 -5.09 -11.41
N VAL A 166 -22.90 -6.04 -10.57
CA VAL A 166 -23.86 -6.75 -9.75
C VAL A 166 -23.90 -5.95 -8.47
N GLY A 167 -24.87 -5.03 -8.42
CA GLY A 167 -25.04 -4.09 -7.32
C GLY A 167 -24.93 -4.79 -5.98
N LYS A 168 -23.95 -4.37 -5.17
CA LYS A 168 -24.00 -4.56 -3.72
C LYS A 168 -25.17 -3.70 -3.23
N LYS A 169 -26.37 -4.30 -3.22
CA LYS A 169 -27.54 -3.81 -2.51
C LYS A 169 -27.34 -4.00 -1.01
#